data_AF-A0A536GF06-F1
#
_entry.id   AF-A0A536GF06-F1
#
_cell.length_a   1.000
_cell.length_b   1.000
_cell.length_c   1.000
_cell.angle_alpha   90.00
_cell.angle_beta   90.00
_cell.angle_gamma   90.00
#
_symmetry.space_group_name_H-M   'P 1'
#
loop_
_entity.id
_entity.type
_entity.pdbx_description
1 polymer ?
#
loop_
_entity_poly.entity_id
_entity_poly.type
_entity_poly.pdbx_seq_one_letter_code
_entity_poly.pdbx_strand_id
1 'polypeptide(L)'
;MIGGSKPQTALFAAYLDSTGTETKIIHAFPDATALARHFEGSDERSSSLAGLIELAGFEVYGPAPEAALDQLRREAAAAGVKLDVFPEAIGGFLRAPA
;
A
#
# COMPACT_ATOMS: atom_id res chain seq x y z
N MET A 1 -11.88 3.19 13.34
CA MET A 1 -12.23 3.49 11.93
C MET A 1 -11.05 4.18 11.26
N ILE A 2 -10.63 3.69 10.09
CA ILE A 2 -9.37 4.05 9.41
C ILE A 2 -9.46 5.38 8.63
N GLY A 3 -10.63 6.03 8.61
CA GLY A 3 -10.91 7.15 7.68
C GLY A 3 -10.38 8.54 8.06
N GLY A 4 -9.98 8.79 9.32
CA GLY A 4 -9.73 10.16 9.79
C GLY A 4 -8.25 10.61 9.86
N SER A 5 -7.30 9.69 9.87
CA SER A 5 -5.90 9.99 10.25
C SER A 5 -4.88 9.88 9.11
N LYS A 6 -5.30 9.57 7.89
CA LYS A 6 -4.39 9.43 6.73
C LYS A 6 -4.57 10.62 5.78
N PRO A 7 -3.96 11.79 6.05
CA PRO A 7 -4.03 12.92 5.15
C PRO A 7 -3.55 12.48 3.76
N GLN A 8 -4.35 12.80 2.73
CA GLN A 8 -4.02 12.60 1.31
C GLN A 8 -3.97 11.14 0.82
N THR A 9 -4.61 10.18 1.47
CA THR A 9 -4.88 8.88 0.82
C THR A 9 -6.15 8.99 -0.03
N ALA A 10 -6.03 8.82 -1.34
CA ALA A 10 -7.16 8.93 -2.29
C ALA A 10 -8.04 7.66 -2.26
N LEU A 11 -7.44 6.49 -2.02
CA LEU A 11 -8.14 5.23 -1.83
C LEU A 11 -7.42 4.39 -0.78
N PHE A 12 -8.19 3.84 0.17
CA PHE A 12 -7.75 2.77 1.05
C PHE A 12 -8.89 1.75 1.09
N ALA A 13 -8.79 0.71 0.26
CA ALA A 13 -9.87 -0.26 0.09
C ALA A 13 -9.31 -1.69 0.08
N ALA A 14 -9.99 -2.58 0.81
CA ALA A 14 -9.72 -4.01 0.77
C ALA A 14 -10.76 -4.69 -0.12
N TYR A 15 -10.30 -5.53 -1.04
CA TYR A 15 -11.11 -6.33 -1.92
C TYR A 15 -10.84 -7.81 -1.62
N LEU A 16 -11.90 -8.56 -1.41
CA LEU A 16 -11.83 -10.01 -1.23
C LEU A 16 -12.13 -10.68 -2.57
N ASP A 17 -11.37 -11.72 -2.90
CA ASP A 17 -11.65 -12.54 -4.07
C ASP A 17 -13.03 -13.25 -3.99
N SER A 18 -13.44 -13.88 -5.08
CA SER A 18 -14.72 -14.60 -5.13
C SER A 18 -14.76 -15.87 -4.26
N THR A 19 -13.60 -16.39 -3.86
CA THR A 19 -13.47 -17.61 -3.05
C THR A 19 -13.41 -17.31 -1.55
N GLY A 20 -13.27 -16.05 -1.15
CA GLY A 20 -13.18 -15.63 0.23
C GLY A 20 -11.81 -15.87 0.87
N THR A 21 -10.75 -16.03 0.08
CA THR A 21 -9.44 -16.53 0.52
C THR A 21 -8.32 -15.52 0.34
N GLU A 22 -8.34 -14.73 -0.73
CA GLU A 22 -7.33 -13.74 -1.02
C GLU A 22 -7.90 -12.33 -0.84
N THR A 23 -7.20 -11.49 -0.07
CA THR A 23 -7.53 -10.07 0.05
C THR A 23 -6.45 -9.23 -0.61
N LYS A 24 -6.86 -8.30 -1.49
CA LYS A 24 -5.98 -7.25 -2.01
C LYS A 24 -6.36 -5.92 -1.36
N ILE A 25 -5.40 -5.28 -0.69
CA ILE A 25 -5.58 -3.96 -0.09
C ILE A 25 -4.91 -2.93 -1.00
N ILE A 26 -5.72 -2.07 -1.62
CA ILE A 26 -5.28 -1.07 -2.57
C ILE A 26 -5.17 0.28 -1.87
N HIS A 27 -3.97 0.84 -1.89
CA HIS A 27 -3.71 2.21 -1.46
C HIS A 27 -3.40 3.05 -2.69
N ALA A 28 -4.24 4.05 -2.97
CA ALA A 28 -3.96 5.04 -4.00
C ALA A 28 -3.65 6.39 -3.35
N PHE A 29 -2.61 7.03 -3.87
CA PHE A 29 -2.14 8.32 -3.40
C PHE A 29 -2.17 9.31 -4.57
N PRO A 30 -2.48 10.60 -4.33
CA PRO A 30 -2.43 11.62 -5.35
C PRO A 30 -1.00 11.88 -5.85
N ASP A 31 0.00 11.61 -5.00
CA ASP A 31 1.42 11.76 -5.32
C ASP A 31 2.33 10.91 -4.40
N ALA A 32 3.62 10.89 -4.75
CA ALA A 32 4.67 10.17 -4.03
C ALA A 32 4.90 10.69 -2.60
N THR A 33 4.63 11.98 -2.32
CA THR A 33 4.77 12.56 -0.98
C THR A 33 3.69 12.03 -0.04
N ALA A 34 2.46 11.87 -0.53
CA ALA A 34 1.37 11.26 0.22
C ALA A 34 1.63 9.79 0.55
N LEU A 35 2.30 9.04 -0.33
CA LEU A 35 2.78 7.68 -0.04
C LEU A 35 3.79 7.67 1.13
N ALA A 36 4.77 8.57 1.14
CA ALA A 36 5.75 8.62 2.24
C ALA A 36 5.07 8.86 3.60
N ARG A 37 4.10 9.79 3.64
CA ARG A 37 3.31 10.10 4.84
C ARG A 37 2.47 8.92 5.32
N HIS A 38 2.09 8.00 4.43
CA HIS A 38 1.27 6.83 4.79
C HIS A 38 1.95 5.91 5.81
N PHE A 39 3.28 5.79 5.71
CA PHE A 39 4.07 4.93 6.58
C PHE A 39 4.35 5.56 7.94
N GLU A 40 4.16 6.86 8.10
CA GLU A 40 4.28 7.54 9.39
C GLU A 40 3.26 6.96 10.40
N GLY A 41 3.77 6.37 11.49
CA GLY A 41 2.95 5.69 12.51
C GLY A 41 2.20 4.45 11.98
N SER A 42 2.70 3.80 10.93
CA SER A 42 2.06 2.62 10.36
C SER A 42 2.28 1.34 11.17
N ASP A 43 3.38 1.26 11.93
CA ASP A 43 3.76 0.08 12.73
C ASP A 43 2.65 -0.39 13.69
N GLU A 44 2.00 0.53 14.40
CA GLU A 44 0.89 0.22 15.32
C GLU A 44 -0.37 -0.26 14.59
N ARG A 45 -0.57 0.14 13.33
CA ARG A 45 -1.73 -0.29 12.54
C ARG A 45 -1.51 -1.67 11.96
N SER A 46 -0.30 -1.92 11.45
CA SER A 46 0.06 -3.21 10.85
C SER A 46 0.03 -4.34 11.89
N SER A 47 0.39 -4.06 13.14
CA SER A 47 0.32 -5.06 14.22
C SER A 47 -1.11 -5.49 14.58
N SER A 48 -2.12 -4.64 14.39
CA SER A 48 -3.52 -4.99 14.65
C SER A 48 -4.09 -6.06 13.69
N LEU A 49 -3.41 -6.29 12.56
CA LEU A 49 -3.76 -7.30 11.56
C LEU A 49 -2.89 -8.56 11.66
N ALA A 50 -1.82 -8.53 12.46
CA ALA A 50 -0.89 -9.64 12.68
C ALA A 50 -1.62 -10.76 13.43
N GLY A 51 -2.19 -11.71 12.67
CA GLY A 51 -2.99 -12.82 13.18
C GLY A 51 -4.35 -12.99 12.51
N LEU A 52 -4.79 -12.03 11.69
CA LEU A 52 -6.01 -12.14 10.89
C LEU A 52 -5.73 -12.44 9.41
N ILE A 53 -4.58 -12.00 8.92
CA ILE A 53 -4.16 -12.15 7.53
C ILE A 53 -2.69 -12.58 7.46
N GLU A 54 -2.38 -13.42 6.47
CA GLU A 54 -1.01 -13.71 6.08
C GLU A 54 -0.64 -12.75 4.93
N LEU A 55 0.48 -12.05 5.07
CA LEU A 55 0.95 -11.16 4.02
C LEU A 55 1.43 -12.03 2.84
N ALA A 56 0.88 -11.80 1.64
CA ALA A 56 1.28 -12.52 0.43
C ALA A 56 2.40 -11.80 -0.34
N GLY A 57 2.51 -10.48 -0.21
CA GLY A 57 3.48 -9.66 -0.91
C GLY A 57 3.03 -8.21 -1.05
N PHE A 58 3.87 -7.42 -1.71
CA PHE A 58 3.61 -6.02 -2.03
C PHE A 58 3.82 -5.76 -3.51
N GLU A 59 3.01 -4.87 -4.06
CA GLU A 59 3.19 -4.32 -5.40
C GLU A 59 3.13 -2.78 -5.32
N VAL A 60 4.06 -2.12 -5.99
CA VAL A 60 4.11 -0.65 -6.07
C VAL A 60 4.06 -0.24 -7.53
N TYR A 61 3.07 0.57 -7.89
CA TYR A 61 2.87 1.10 -9.24
C TYR A 61 3.05 2.61 -9.25
N GLY A 62 3.89 3.09 -10.17
CA GLY A 62 4.25 4.49 -10.31
C GLY A 62 5.45 4.91 -9.45
N PRO A 63 5.82 6.20 -9.51
CA PRO A 63 6.97 6.73 -8.77
C PRO A 63 6.71 6.68 -7.26
N ALA A 64 7.67 6.12 -6.53
CA ALA A 64 7.66 6.05 -5.07
C ALA A 64 9.00 6.59 -4.52
N PRO A 65 9.00 7.30 -3.37
CA PRO A 65 10.24 7.73 -2.74
C PRO A 65 11.04 6.51 -2.26
N GLU A 66 12.37 6.52 -2.41
CA GLU A 66 13.22 5.40 -1.98
C GLU A 66 13.02 5.04 -0.51
N ALA A 67 12.81 6.03 0.37
CA ALA A 67 12.54 5.76 1.78
C ALA A 67 11.29 4.88 2.02
N ALA A 68 10.25 5.05 1.19
CA ALA A 68 9.05 4.22 1.25
C ALA A 68 9.31 2.82 0.68
N LEU A 69 10.07 2.72 -0.43
CA LEU A 69 10.49 1.44 -0.98
C LEU A 69 11.38 0.66 -0.01
N ASP A 70 12.30 1.32 0.68
CA ASP A 70 13.17 0.72 1.69
C ASP A 70 12.38 0.19 2.88
N GLN A 71 11.33 0.90 3.31
CA GLN A 71 10.41 0.40 4.33
C GLN A 71 9.71 -0.87 3.86
N LEU A 72 9.12 -0.87 2.66
CA LEU A 72 8.44 -2.04 2.09
C LEU A 72 9.39 -3.22 1.88
N ARG A 73 10.63 -2.97 1.47
CA ARG A 73 11.68 -4.00 1.35
C ARG A 73 11.96 -4.66 2.71
N ARG A 74 12.06 -3.87 3.79
CA ARG A 74 12.25 -4.40 5.15
C ARG A 74 11.06 -5.24 5.60
N GLU A 75 9.84 -4.75 5.38
CA GLU A 75 8.61 -5.48 5.74
C GLU A 75 8.48 -6.79 4.95
N ALA A 76 8.73 -6.74 3.64
CA ALA A 76 8.71 -7.92 2.78
C ALA A 76 9.73 -8.97 3.23
N ALA A 77 10.97 -8.54 3.53
CA ALA A 77 12.02 -9.42 4.02
C ALA A 77 11.66 -10.03 5.39
N ALA A 78 11.08 -9.25 6.31
CA ALA A 78 10.66 -9.73 7.63
C ALA A 78 9.55 -10.79 7.53
N ALA A 79 8.67 -10.68 6.53
CA ALA A 79 7.60 -11.64 6.28
C ALA A 79 7.99 -12.77 5.29
N GLY A 80 9.18 -12.72 4.68
CA GLY A 80 9.61 -13.71 3.68
C GLY A 80 8.86 -13.64 2.35
N VAL A 81 8.32 -12.48 1.99
CA VAL A 81 7.50 -12.27 0.78
C VAL A 81 8.20 -11.38 -0.23
N LYS A 82 7.60 -11.22 -1.41
CA LYS A 82 8.14 -10.37 -2.48
C LYS A 82 7.61 -8.94 -2.42
N LEU A 83 8.42 -8.02 -2.92
CA LEU A 83 8.04 -6.67 -3.32
C LEU A 83 8.32 -6.52 -4.82
N ASP A 84 7.28 -6.27 -5.61
CA ASP A 84 7.40 -5.96 -7.04
C ASP A 84 7.16 -4.47 -7.27
N VAL A 85 8.00 -3.83 -8.09
CA VAL A 85 7.97 -2.38 -8.34
C VAL A 85 7.87 -2.10 -9.83
N PHE A 86 6.86 -1.31 -10.21
CA PHE A 86 6.53 -0.92 -11.57
C PHE A 86 6.53 0.63 -11.66
N PRO A 87 7.71 1.27 -11.80
CA PRO A 87 7.84 2.72 -11.61
C PRO A 87 7.24 3.56 -12.74
N GLU A 88 7.11 3.00 -13.95
CA GLU A 88 6.70 3.71 -15.15
C GLU A 88 5.36 3.20 -15.69
N ALA A 89 4.42 4.12 -15.95
CA ALA A 89 3.17 3.80 -16.64
C ALA A 89 3.36 3.88 -18.15
N ILE A 90 3.03 2.82 -18.87
CA ILE A 90 3.12 2.74 -20.34
C ILE A 90 1.84 3.19 -21.06
N GLY A 91 0.78 3.54 -20.32
CA GLY A 91 -0.49 4.02 -20.84
C GLY A 91 -1.56 4.24 -19.76
N GLY A 92 -2.65 4.91 -20.10
CA GLY A 92 -3.78 5.21 -19.21
C GLY A 92 -3.95 6.71 -18.91
N PHE A 93 -4.92 7.05 -18.06
CA PHE A 93 -5.12 8.41 -17.55
C PHE A 93 -5.65 8.37 -16.11
N LEU A 94 -5.26 9.35 -15.31
CA LEU A 94 -5.86 9.63 -14.00
C LEU A 94 -6.72 10.90 -14.13
N ARG A 95 -7.94 10.87 -13.63
CA ARG A 95 -8.74 12.09 -13.43
C ARG A 95 -8.53 12.54 -11.99
N ALA A 96 -8.03 13.76 -11.81
CA ALA A 96 -8.01 14.36 -10.49
C ALA A 96 -9.46 14.48 -9.97
N PRO A 97 -9.71 14.22 -8.67
CA PRO A 97 -10.98 14.61 -8.06
C PRO A 97 -11.16 16.13 -8.21
N ALA A 98 -12.38 16.55 -8.51
CA ALA A 98 -12.74 17.97 -8.62
C ALA A 98 -12.66 18.68 -7.26
#